data_AF-A0A2R5FKF3-F1
#
_entry.id   AF-A0A2R5FKF3-F1
#
_cell.length_a   1.000
_cell.length_b   1.000
_cell.length_c   1.000
_cell.angle_alpha   90.00
_cell.angle_beta   90.00
_cell.angle_gamma   90.00
#
_symmetry.space_group_name_H-M   'P 1'
#
loop_
_entity.id
_entity.type
_entity.pdbx_description
1 polymer ?
#
loop_
_entity_poly.entity_id
_entity_poly.type
_entity_poly.pdbx_seq_one_letter_code
_entity_poly.pdbx_strand_id
1 'polypeptide(L)'
;MAIHLTKRLSVFAAILALVLSMPGIALAAPVQLHTTSGVISAQTTKTASYSTSSEINLTPLQRQELQAVRQRRNREIEAVLNTSQRAQLNRNLRAGNNINQALEKLHLQPEQQDFVKATVQFTNLKMKAISSRHSLTLDHK
;
A
#
# COMPACT_ATOMS: atom_id res chain seq x y z
N MET A 1 2.55 -32.93 -40.20
CA MET A 1 2.71 -32.25 -38.89
C MET A 1 4.05 -31.50 -38.71
N ALA A 2 4.87 -31.29 -39.75
CA ALA A 2 6.18 -30.61 -39.62
C ALA A 2 6.12 -29.06 -39.69
N ILE A 3 5.11 -28.50 -40.38
CA ILE A 3 5.00 -27.05 -40.66
C ILE A 3 4.68 -26.23 -39.39
N HIS A 4 3.95 -26.80 -38.44
CA HIS A 4 3.67 -26.13 -37.16
C HIS A 4 4.86 -26.19 -36.20
N LEU A 5 5.77 -27.15 -36.38
CA LEU A 5 6.98 -27.30 -35.55
C LEU A 5 8.01 -26.23 -35.90
N THR A 6 8.25 -25.98 -37.20
CA THR A 6 9.16 -24.92 -37.67
C THR A 6 8.66 -23.53 -37.29
N LYS A 7 7.34 -23.29 -37.35
CA LYS A 7 6.74 -22.02 -36.91
C LYS A 7 6.90 -21.79 -35.40
N ARG A 8 6.73 -22.84 -34.57
CA ARG A 8 6.97 -22.75 -33.11
C ARG A 8 8.44 -22.52 -32.80
N LEU A 9 9.35 -23.22 -33.48
CA LEU A 9 10.79 -23.07 -33.29
C LEU A 9 11.27 -21.66 -33.66
N SER A 10 10.71 -21.06 -34.72
CA SER A 10 11.00 -19.68 -35.12
C SER A 10 10.56 -18.65 -34.07
N VAL A 11 9.39 -18.84 -33.44
CA VAL A 11 8.92 -17.95 -32.36
C VAL A 11 9.82 -18.06 -31.13
N PHE A 12 10.26 -19.27 -30.76
CA PHE A 12 11.21 -19.44 -29.66
C PHE A 12 12.56 -18.78 -29.94
N ALA A 13 13.07 -18.90 -31.16
CA ALA A 13 14.32 -18.24 -31.56
C ALA A 13 14.21 -16.71 -31.48
N ALA A 14 13.08 -16.14 -31.90
CA ALA A 14 12.83 -14.69 -31.81
C ALA A 14 12.76 -14.18 -30.37
N ILE A 15 12.11 -14.93 -29.47
CA ILE A 15 12.04 -14.59 -28.03
C ILE A 15 13.43 -14.66 -27.40
N LEU A 16 14.21 -15.69 -27.71
CA LEU A 16 15.57 -15.85 -27.17
C LEU A 16 16.49 -14.71 -27.62
N ALA A 17 16.40 -14.30 -28.89
CA ALA A 17 17.15 -13.16 -29.42
C ALA A 17 16.77 -11.85 -28.72
N LEU A 18 15.47 -11.64 -28.42
CA LEU A 18 15.00 -10.45 -27.70
C LEU A 18 15.54 -10.40 -26.26
N VAL A 19 15.59 -11.53 -25.56
CA VAL A 19 16.11 -11.62 -24.19
C VAL A 19 17.62 -11.38 -24.16
N LEU A 20 18.37 -11.94 -25.12
CA LEU A 20 19.81 -11.72 -25.25
C LEU A 20 20.18 -10.29 -25.66
N SER A 21 19.29 -9.60 -26.38
CA SER A 21 19.50 -8.23 -26.85
C SER A 21 19.19 -7.15 -25.79
N MET A 22 18.71 -7.51 -24.60
CA MET A 22 18.58 -6.58 -23.48
C MET A 22 19.98 -6.26 -22.93
N PRO A 23 20.45 -5.00 -22.97
CA PRO A 23 21.71 -4.64 -22.35
C PRO A 23 21.63 -4.93 -20.85
N GLY A 24 22.63 -5.66 -20.32
CA GLY A 24 22.69 -6.01 -18.92
C GLY A 24 22.61 -4.76 -18.05
N ILE A 25 21.65 -4.72 -17.14
CA ILE A 25 21.54 -3.61 -16.19
C ILE A 25 22.72 -3.73 -15.24
N ALA A 26 23.75 -2.91 -15.46
CA ALA A 26 24.83 -2.75 -14.51
C ALA A 26 24.23 -2.14 -13.23
N LEU A 27 24.07 -2.99 -12.21
CA LEU A 27 23.70 -2.57 -10.88
C LEU A 27 24.90 -1.80 -10.30
N ALA A 28 24.86 -0.47 -10.40
CA ALA A 28 25.82 0.39 -9.71
C ALA A 28 25.55 0.26 -8.21
N ALA A 29 26.26 -0.68 -7.57
CA ALA A 29 26.26 -0.84 -6.12
C ALA A 29 26.79 0.45 -5.48
N PRO A 30 26.04 1.12 -4.59
CA PRO A 30 26.59 2.19 -3.81
C PRO A 30 27.36 1.61 -2.61
N VAL A 31 28.63 2.00 -2.56
CA VAL A 31 29.34 2.51 -1.38
C VAL A 31 29.61 1.52 -0.25
N GLN A 32 30.92 1.37 0.00
CA GLN A 32 31.53 0.70 1.15
C GLN A 32 30.93 1.23 2.46
N LEU A 33 30.16 0.40 3.15
CA LEU A 33 29.83 0.62 4.55
C LEU A 33 30.99 0.11 5.39
N HIS A 34 31.78 1.04 5.93
CA HIS A 34 32.73 0.74 7.00
C HIS A 34 31.97 0.06 8.14
N THR A 35 32.34 -1.18 8.38
CA THR A 35 32.00 -1.96 9.57
C THR A 35 32.45 -1.21 10.81
N THR A 36 31.51 -0.62 11.53
CA THR A 36 31.61 -0.50 12.98
C THR A 36 30.42 -1.24 13.55
N SER A 37 30.70 -2.39 14.15
CA SER A 37 29.72 -3.23 14.82
C SER A 37 29.18 -2.47 16.02
N GLY A 38 28.15 -1.67 15.80
CA GLY A 38 27.32 -1.06 16.82
C GLY A 38 25.93 -1.63 16.64
N VAL A 39 25.53 -2.52 17.54
CA VAL A 39 24.15 -2.98 17.67
C VAL A 39 23.25 -1.74 17.74
N ILE A 40 22.53 -1.44 16.66
CA ILE A 40 21.43 -0.46 16.71
C ILE A 40 20.27 -1.17 17.39
N SER A 41 20.31 -1.18 18.72
CA SER A 41 19.14 -1.42 19.54
C SER A 41 18.24 -0.20 19.36
N ALA A 42 17.13 -0.37 18.63
CA ALA A 42 16.08 0.63 18.58
C ALA A 42 15.51 0.76 20.00
N GLN A 43 16.02 1.72 20.75
CA GLN A 43 15.54 2.04 22.08
C GLN A 43 14.13 2.62 21.91
N THR A 44 13.13 1.76 22.13
CA THR A 44 11.73 2.15 22.25
C THR A 44 11.59 2.98 23.51
N THR A 45 11.93 4.26 23.45
CA THR A 45 11.69 5.20 24.53
C THR A 45 10.32 5.84 24.32
N LYS A 46 9.46 5.58 25.30
CA LYS A 46 8.17 6.20 25.55
C LYS A 46 7.12 6.05 24.45
N THR A 47 6.15 5.20 24.76
CA THR A 47 4.72 5.50 24.69
C THR A 47 4.43 7.00 24.66
N ALA A 48 4.50 7.60 23.47
CA ALA A 48 3.67 8.75 23.14
C ALA A 48 2.24 8.19 23.14
N SER A 49 1.56 8.38 24.26
CA SER A 49 0.11 8.35 24.31
C SER A 49 -0.35 9.35 23.26
N TYR A 50 -0.70 8.87 22.07
CA TYR A 50 -1.29 9.70 21.03
C TYR A 50 -2.66 10.09 21.54
N SER A 51 -2.70 11.24 22.20
CA SER A 51 -3.91 11.91 22.62
C SER A 51 -4.90 11.88 21.47
N THR A 52 -6.04 11.25 21.73
CA THR A 52 -7.24 11.37 20.93
C THR A 52 -7.48 12.84 20.62
N SER A 53 -7.62 13.15 19.33
CA SER A 53 -8.32 14.36 18.88
C SER A 53 -7.65 15.70 19.25
N SER A 54 -6.34 15.86 19.08
CA SER A 54 -5.83 17.19 18.77
C SER A 54 -6.12 17.48 17.31
N GLU A 55 -6.70 18.65 17.06
CA GLU A 55 -6.92 19.23 15.74
C GLU A 55 -5.55 19.46 15.10
N ILE A 56 -4.94 18.39 14.57
CA ILE A 56 -3.69 18.47 13.84
C ILE A 56 -4.01 19.36 12.65
N ASN A 57 -3.44 20.56 12.63
CA ASN A 57 -3.46 21.45 11.50
C ASN A 57 -2.65 20.82 10.36
N LEU A 58 -3.27 19.84 9.68
CA LEU A 58 -2.68 19.16 8.54
C LEU A 58 -2.45 20.20 7.43
N THR A 59 -1.24 20.24 6.89
CA THR A 59 -0.94 21.06 5.70
C THR A 59 -1.82 20.63 4.53
N PRO A 60 -2.13 21.51 3.56
CA PRO A 60 -2.89 21.14 2.37
C PRO A 60 -2.31 19.92 1.64
N LEU A 61 -0.97 19.86 1.53
CA LEU A 61 -0.25 18.74 0.93
C LEU A 61 -0.47 17.44 1.72
N GLN A 62 -0.34 17.48 3.05
CA GLN A 62 -0.58 16.32 3.89
C GLN A 62 -2.03 15.84 3.78
N ARG A 63 -3.01 16.76 3.77
CA ARG A 63 -4.43 16.41 3.55
C ARG A 63 -4.61 15.69 2.21
N GLN A 64 -3.99 16.17 1.14
CA GLN A 64 -4.07 15.55 -0.17
C GLN A 64 -3.47 14.14 -0.19
N GLU A 65 -2.29 13.94 0.40
CA GLU A 65 -1.66 12.61 0.51
C GLU A 65 -2.55 11.63 1.28
N LEU A 66 -3.10 12.06 2.42
CA LEU A 66 -4.00 11.22 3.22
C LEU A 66 -5.29 10.89 2.44
N GLN A 67 -5.87 11.85 1.71
CA GLN A 67 -7.06 11.59 0.88
C GLN A 67 -6.77 10.58 -0.23
N ALA A 68 -5.63 10.68 -0.91
CA ALA A 68 -5.22 9.73 -1.93
C ALA A 68 -5.14 8.29 -1.38
N VAL A 69 -4.56 8.13 -0.19
CA VAL A 69 -4.50 6.83 0.49
C VAL A 69 -5.90 6.31 0.83
N ARG A 70 -6.81 7.16 1.34
CA ARG A 70 -8.19 6.76 1.65
C ARG A 70 -8.95 6.33 0.40
N GLN A 71 -8.82 7.08 -0.70
CA GLN A 71 -9.48 6.75 -1.96
C GLN A 71 -8.97 5.42 -2.52
N ARG A 72 -7.66 5.18 -2.46
CA ARG A 72 -7.07 3.91 -2.87
C ARG A 72 -7.63 2.75 -2.06
N ARG A 73 -7.66 2.87 -0.72
CA ARG A 73 -8.26 1.86 0.17
C ARG A 73 -9.72 1.57 -0.22
N ASN A 74 -10.51 2.61 -0.50
CA ASN A 74 -11.91 2.42 -0.87
C ASN A 74 -12.05 1.62 -2.18
N ARG A 75 -11.22 1.89 -3.19
CA ARG A 75 -11.21 1.13 -4.46
C ARG A 75 -10.81 -0.32 -4.25
N GLU A 76 -9.77 -0.58 -3.45
CA GLU A 76 -9.29 -1.93 -3.15
C GLU A 76 -10.36 -2.74 -2.41
N ILE A 77 -11.05 -2.13 -1.45
CA ILE A 77 -12.18 -2.78 -0.75
C ILE A 77 -13.35 -3.02 -1.70
N GLU A 78 -13.77 -2.01 -2.47
CA GLU A 78 -14.87 -2.17 -3.42
C GLU A 78 -14.60 -3.31 -4.41
N ALA A 79 -13.37 -3.48 -4.88
CA ALA A 79 -12.98 -4.52 -5.82
C ALA A 79 -13.30 -5.94 -5.32
N VAL A 80 -13.22 -6.20 -4.01
CA VAL A 80 -13.50 -7.53 -3.44
C VAL A 80 -14.94 -7.72 -2.99
N LEU A 81 -15.72 -6.64 -2.89
CA LEU A 81 -17.12 -6.70 -2.50
C LEU A 81 -18.03 -6.98 -3.70
N ASN A 82 -19.09 -7.75 -3.47
CA ASN A 82 -20.16 -7.94 -4.45
C ASN A 82 -21.12 -6.73 -4.48
N THR A 83 -22.02 -6.69 -5.46
CA THR A 83 -22.95 -5.57 -5.68
C THR A 83 -23.82 -5.25 -4.46
N SER A 84 -24.34 -6.28 -3.78
CA SER A 84 -25.18 -6.11 -2.58
C SER A 84 -24.38 -5.51 -1.42
N GLN A 85 -23.19 -6.05 -1.18
CA GLN A 85 -22.26 -5.57 -0.16
C GLN A 85 -21.85 -4.11 -0.42
N ARG A 86 -21.56 -3.73 -1.67
CA ARG A 86 -21.25 -2.33 -2.04
C ARG A 86 -22.42 -1.38 -1.76
N ALA A 87 -23.64 -1.80 -2.08
CA ALA A 87 -24.83 -1.00 -1.80
C ALA A 87 -25.07 -0.83 -0.29
N GLN A 88 -24.84 -1.87 0.50
CA GLN A 88 -24.92 -1.81 1.96
C GLN A 88 -23.82 -0.92 2.56
N LEU A 89 -22.59 -1.02 2.06
CA LEU A 89 -21.47 -0.17 2.47
C LEU A 89 -21.79 1.31 2.23
N ASN A 90 -22.25 1.67 1.04
CA ASN A 90 -22.61 3.05 0.71
C ASN A 90 -23.77 3.56 1.60
N ARG A 91 -24.79 2.74 1.84
CA ARG A 91 -25.88 3.08 2.77
C ARG A 91 -25.35 3.34 4.19
N ASN A 92 -24.48 2.48 4.70
CA ASN A 92 -23.89 2.64 6.03
C ASN A 92 -23.05 3.92 6.12
N LEU A 93 -22.26 4.24 5.10
CA LEU A 93 -21.47 5.48 5.04
C LEU A 93 -22.36 6.72 5.01
N ARG A 94 -23.43 6.71 4.21
CA ARG A 94 -24.42 7.80 4.15
C ARG A 94 -25.19 7.98 5.45
N ALA A 95 -25.34 6.92 6.24
CA ALA A 95 -25.93 6.96 7.58
C ALA A 95 -24.97 7.51 8.65
N GLY A 96 -23.80 8.04 8.26
CA GLY A 96 -22.84 8.66 9.18
C GLY A 96 -21.86 7.70 9.84
N ASN A 97 -21.89 6.40 9.50
CA ASN A 97 -20.90 5.46 10.01
C ASN A 97 -19.54 5.76 9.38
N ASN A 98 -18.47 5.69 10.17
CA ASN A 98 -17.13 5.70 9.62
C ASN A 98 -16.86 4.39 8.85
N ILE A 99 -15.80 4.37 8.04
CA ILE A 99 -15.49 3.22 7.17
C ILE A 99 -15.36 1.89 7.94
N ASN A 100 -14.76 1.87 9.14
CA ASN A 100 -14.58 0.65 9.91
C ASN A 100 -15.93 0.13 10.42
N GLN A 101 -16.74 1.02 11.01
CA GLN A 101 -18.10 0.71 11.45
C GLN A 101 -18.99 0.25 10.30
N ALA A 102 -18.82 0.87 9.12
CA ALA A 102 -19.59 0.51 7.94
C ALA A 102 -19.23 -0.88 7.43
N LEU A 103 -17.94 -1.27 7.47
CA LEU A 103 -17.43 -2.58 7.07
C LEU A 103 -17.80 -3.69 8.07
N GLU A 104 -17.81 -3.43 9.37
CA GLU A 104 -18.23 -4.40 10.40
C GLU A 104 -19.70 -4.82 10.24
N LYS A 105 -20.52 -3.94 9.68
CA LYS A 105 -21.95 -4.21 9.39
C LYS A 105 -22.16 -5.01 8.10
N LEU A 106 -21.11 -5.28 7.32
CA LEU A 106 -21.20 -6.12 6.13
C LEU A 106 -21.04 -7.60 6.53
N HIS A 107 -21.87 -8.45 5.95
CA HIS A 107 -21.69 -9.89 6.00
C HIS A 107 -20.65 -10.26 4.94
N LEU A 108 -19.39 -10.36 5.37
CA LEU A 108 -18.25 -10.73 4.52
C LEU A 108 -17.94 -12.22 4.64
N GLN A 109 -17.51 -12.83 3.53
CA GLN A 109 -16.88 -14.15 3.58
C GLN A 109 -15.52 -14.05 4.29
N PRO A 110 -15.00 -15.15 4.89
CA PRO A 110 -13.73 -15.14 5.60
C PRO A 110 -12.57 -14.55 4.77
N GLU A 111 -12.48 -14.91 3.49
CA GLU A 111 -11.42 -14.44 2.60
C GLU A 111 -11.56 -12.94 2.29
N GLN A 112 -12.79 -12.46 2.13
CA GLN A 112 -13.08 -11.03 1.96
C GLN A 112 -12.72 -10.26 3.23
N GLN A 113 -13.02 -10.83 4.40
CA GLN A 113 -12.75 -10.21 5.69
C GLN A 113 -11.25 -10.04 5.92
N ASP A 114 -10.45 -11.06 5.61
CA ASP A 114 -8.99 -11.00 5.70
C ASP A 114 -8.41 -9.96 4.77
N PHE A 115 -8.88 -9.92 3.52
CA PHE A 115 -8.44 -8.90 2.55
C PHE A 115 -8.78 -7.48 3.01
N VAL A 116 -10.01 -7.25 3.47
CA VAL A 116 -10.47 -5.95 3.96
C VAL A 116 -9.64 -5.54 5.18
N LYS A 117 -9.41 -6.45 6.13
CA LYS A 117 -8.61 -6.19 7.33
C LYS A 117 -7.17 -5.83 6.97
N ALA A 118 -6.53 -6.58 6.08
CA ALA A 118 -5.18 -6.29 5.61
C ALA A 118 -5.11 -4.91 4.92
N THR A 119 -6.09 -4.60 4.07
CA THR A 119 -6.19 -3.31 3.36
C THR A 119 -6.34 -2.13 4.32
N VAL A 120 -7.16 -2.28 5.37
CA VAL A 120 -7.33 -1.26 6.42
C VAL A 120 -6.05 -1.10 7.24
N GLN A 121 -5.41 -2.20 7.65
CA GLN A 121 -4.16 -2.15 8.42
C GLN A 121 -3.03 -1.49 7.62
N PHE A 122 -2.86 -1.89 6.37
CA PHE A 122 -1.86 -1.31 5.47
C PHE A 122 -2.11 0.19 5.24
N THR A 123 -3.38 0.59 5.08
CA THR A 123 -3.75 1.99 5.00
C THR A 123 -3.35 2.75 6.26
N ASN A 124 -3.64 2.22 7.44
CA ASN A 124 -3.28 2.85 8.71
C ASN A 124 -1.75 3.03 8.84
N LEU A 125 -0.96 2.04 8.42
CA LEU A 125 0.50 2.15 8.38
C LEU A 125 0.96 3.26 7.43
N LYS A 126 0.38 3.37 6.23
CA LYS A 126 0.67 4.45 5.29
C LYS A 126 0.35 5.83 5.87
N MET A 127 -0.80 5.96 6.54
CA MET A 127 -1.17 7.21 7.20
C MET A 127 -0.17 7.61 8.28
N LYS A 128 0.27 6.65 9.11
CA LYS A 128 1.30 6.88 10.13
C LYS A 128 2.63 7.30 9.51
N ALA A 129 3.04 6.66 8.41
CA ALA A 129 4.26 7.00 7.69
C ALA A 129 4.20 8.43 7.10
N ILE A 130 3.07 8.82 6.51
CA ILE A 130 2.84 10.19 6.04
C ILE A 130 2.95 11.17 7.21
N SER A 131 2.24 10.91 8.31
CA SER A 131 2.29 11.79 9.49
C SER A 131 3.72 11.95 10.02
N SER A 132 4.47 10.85 10.16
CA SER A 132 5.85 10.86 10.64
C SER A 132 6.78 11.69 9.74
N ARG A 133 6.68 11.51 8.41
CA ARG A 133 7.46 12.30 7.45
C ARG A 133 7.23 13.80 7.59
N HIS A 134 5.97 14.23 7.70
CA HIS A 134 5.63 15.65 7.82
C HIS A 134 6.01 16.21 9.21
N SER A 135 5.92 15.41 10.27
CA SER A 135 6.42 15.79 11.61
C SER A 135 7.93 16.04 11.61
N LEU A 136 8.72 15.17 10.97
CA LEU A 136 10.16 15.36 10.82
C LEU A 136 10.52 16.60 9.99
N THR A 137 9.68 16.94 9.00
CA THR A 137 9.91 18.11 8.14
C THR A 137 9.62 19.43 8.86
N LEU A 138 8.69 19.44 9.83
CA LEU A 138 8.38 20.62 10.64
C LEU A 138 9.46 20.91 11.70
N ASP A 139 10.14 19.90 12.22
CA ASP A 139 11.23 20.04 13.19
C ASP A 139 12.54 20.61 12.59
N HIS A 140 12.64 20.69 11.26
CA HIS A 140 13.83 21.16 10.54
C HIS A 140 13.65 22.52 9.88
N LYS A 141 12.60 23.26 10.26
CA LYS A 141 12.24 24.55 9.68
C LYS A 141 12.18 25.63 10.76
#